data_AF-A0A2V7J6J5-F1
#
_entry.id   AF-A0A2V7J6J5-F1
#
_cell.length_a   1.000
_cell.length_b   1.000
_cell.length_c   1.000
_cell.angle_alpha   90.00
_cell.angle_beta   90.00
_cell.angle_gamma   90.00
#
_symmetry.space_group_name_H-M   'P 1'
#
loop_
_entity.id
_entity.type
_entity.pdbx_description
1 polymer ?
#
loop_
_entity_poly.entity_id
_entity_poly.type
_entity_poly.pdbx_seq_one_letter_code
_entity_poly.pdbx_strand_id
1 'polypeptide(L)' 'LEQIAAEFPGVEKVFAIQAGREVRVVVTPNAIDDGKASELSELIARKIERELQYPGQIKVVVIRETRAVDFAR' A
#
# COMPACT_ATOMS: atom_id res chain seq x y z
N LEU A 1 8.00 -5.65 -5.73
CA LEU A 1 7.36 -4.54 -4.99
C LEU A 1 5.87 -4.79 -4.83
N GLU A 2 5.13 -4.87 -5.94
CA GLU A 2 3.67 -5.03 -5.89
C GLU A 2 3.25 -6.34 -5.22
N GLN A 3 3.89 -7.47 -5.59
CA GLN A 3 3.63 -8.77 -4.95
C GLN A 3 3.91 -8.74 -3.45
N ILE A 4 5.08 -8.23 -3.03
CA ILE A 4 5.48 -8.13 -1.62
C ILE A 4 4.44 -7.37 -0.79
N ALA A 5 3.93 -6.25 -1.32
CA ALA A 5 2.92 -5.44 -0.64
C ALA A 5 1.52 -6.10 -0.69
N ALA A 6 1.17 -6.81 -1.75
CA ALA A 6 -0.12 -7.48 -1.90
C ALA A 6 -0.31 -8.67 -0.94
N GLU A 7 0.78 -9.23 -0.39
CA GLU A 7 0.73 -10.32 0.59
C GLU A 7 0.21 -9.89 1.97
N PHE A 8 0.15 -8.58 2.24
CA PHE A 8 -0.30 -8.09 3.53
C PHE A 8 -1.84 -8.13 3.65
N PRO A 9 -2.39 -8.61 4.77
CA PRO A 9 -3.83 -8.65 4.98
C PRO A 9 -4.48 -7.26 4.89
N GLY A 10 -5.64 -7.18 4.25
CA GLY A 10 -6.39 -5.92 4.09
C GLY A 10 -5.93 -5.04 2.93
N VAL A 11 -4.90 -5.45 2.18
CA VAL A 11 -4.52 -4.81 0.91
C VAL A 11 -5.48 -5.23 -0.20
N GLU A 12 -6.07 -4.25 -0.88
CA GLU A 12 -6.98 -4.48 -2.01
C GLU A 12 -6.24 -4.33 -3.35
N LYS A 13 -5.43 -3.29 -3.49
CA LYS A 13 -4.68 -2.99 -4.72
C LYS A 13 -3.31 -2.45 -4.39
N VAL A 14 -2.35 -2.75 -5.27
CA VAL A 14 -1.01 -2.18 -5.20
C VAL A 14 -0.61 -1.64 -6.57
N PHE A 15 0.04 -0.49 -6.57
CA PHE A 15 0.56 0.16 -7.77
C PHE A 15 2.02 0.55 -7.55
N ALA A 16 2.92 0.08 -8.40
CA ALA A 16 4.25 0.65 -8.51
C ALA A 16 4.22 1.91 -9.41
N ILE A 17 4.80 3.00 -8.94
CA ILE A 17 4.86 4.30 -9.62
C ILE A 17 6.32 4.77 -9.67
N GLN A 18 6.61 5.73 -10.56
CA GLN A 18 7.94 6.35 -10.69
C GLN A 18 9.05 5.31 -10.91
N ALA A 19 8.85 4.40 -11.87
CA ALA A 19 9.80 3.32 -12.17
C ALA A 19 10.15 2.46 -10.92
N GLY A 20 9.18 2.24 -10.03
CA GLY A 20 9.34 1.41 -8.84
C GLY A 20 9.98 2.12 -7.64
N ARG A 21 10.07 3.46 -7.65
CA ARG A 21 10.54 4.25 -6.50
C ARG A 21 9.43 4.68 -5.55
N GLU A 22 8.17 4.56 -5.97
CA GLU A 22 7.01 4.74 -5.10
C GLU A 22 6.08 3.52 -5.25
N VAL A 23 5.52 3.04 -4.15
CA VAL A 23 4.50 2.00 -4.12
C VAL A 23 3.27 2.55 -3.40
N ARG A 24 2.12 2.52 -4.08
CA ARG A 24 0.84 2.90 -3.49
C ARG A 24 0.03 1.66 -3.19
N VAL A 25 -0.49 1.57 -1.97
CA VAL A 25 -1.21 0.42 -1.45
C VAL A 25 -2.59 0.89 -1.03
N VAL A 26 -3.62 0.44 -1.74
CA VAL A 26 -5.02 0.73 -1.38
C VAL A 26 -5.50 -0.37 -0.44
N VAL A 27 -6.09 0.03 0.68
CA VAL A 27 -6.57 -0.88 1.72
C VAL A 27 -8.08 -0.76 1.93
N THR A 28 -8.68 -1.85 2.40
CA THR A 28 -10.10 -1.85 2.78
C THR A 28 -10.30 -1.09 4.10
N PRO A 29 -11.13 -0.02 4.12
CA PRO A 29 -11.28 0.85 5.30
C PRO A 29 -11.95 0.15 6.49
N ASN A 30 -12.67 -0.96 6.27
CA ASN A 30 -13.30 -1.75 7.32
C ASN A 30 -12.33 -2.66 8.08
N ALA A 31 -11.20 -3.02 7.46
CA ALA A 31 -10.20 -3.94 8.03
C ALA A 31 -9.00 -3.19 8.62
N ILE A 32 -8.66 -2.04 8.03
CA ILE A 32 -7.48 -1.24 8.36
C ILE A 32 -7.94 0.15 8.81
N ASP A 33 -7.67 0.48 10.08
CA ASP A 33 -7.82 1.82 10.64
C ASP A 33 -6.55 2.67 10.38
N ASP A 34 -6.55 3.94 10.82
CA ASP A 34 -5.43 4.86 10.56
C ASP A 34 -4.12 4.43 11.24
N GLY A 35 -4.21 3.81 12.42
CA GLY A 35 -3.05 3.28 13.14
C GLY A 35 -2.43 2.11 12.38
N LYS A 36 -3.27 1.13 12.01
CA LYS A 36 -2.86 -0.02 11.20
C LYS A 36 -2.36 0.37 9.82
N ALA A 37 -2.91 1.43 9.21
CA ALA A 37 -2.43 1.92 7.92
C ALA A 37 -0.99 2.46 8.03
N SER A 38 -0.69 3.17 9.11
CA SER A 38 0.66 3.66 9.39
C SER A 38 1.64 2.51 9.63
N GLU A 39 1.26 1.55 10.48
CA GLU A 39 2.05 0.34 10.75
C GLU A 39 2.29 -0.47 9.46
N LEU A 40 1.24 -0.67 8.66
CA LEU A 40 1.31 -1.40 7.39
C LEU A 40 2.31 -0.74 6.42
N SER A 41 2.33 0.59 6.34
CA SER A 41 3.28 1.31 5.47
C SER A 41 4.73 1.02 5.87
N GLU A 42 5.01 0.97 7.18
CA GLU A 42 6.34 0.68 7.71
C GLU A 42 6.72 -0.79 7.48
N LEU A 43 5.81 -1.73 7.73
CA LEU A 43 6.04 -3.16 7.51
C LEU A 43 6.34 -3.48 6.05
N ILE A 44 5.57 -2.89 5.13
CA ILE A 44 5.79 -3.05 3.68
C ILE A 44 7.15 -2.49 3.29
N ALA A 45 7.51 -1.28 3.76
CA ALA A 45 8.81 -0.67 3.47
C ALA A 45 9.97 -1.55 3.96
N ARG A 46 9.90 -2.05 5.20
CA ARG A 46 10.92 -2.94 5.79
C ARG A 46 11.02 -4.27 5.04
N LYS A 47 9.89 -4.85 4.61
CA LYS A 47 9.91 -6.12 3.85
C LYS A 47 10.52 -5.93 2.46
N ILE A 48 10.18 -4.83 1.78
CA ILE A 48 10.79 -4.45 0.50
C ILE A 48 12.30 -4.28 0.65
N GLU A 49 12.76 -3.55 1.67
CA GLU A 49 14.20 -3.34 1.93
C GLU A 49 14.96 -4.66 2.17
N ARG A 50 14.32 -5.63 2.84
CA ARG A 50 14.95 -6.93 3.12
C ARG A 50 15.02 -7.85 1.89
N GLU A 51 13.95 -7.91 1.11
CA GLU A 51 13.85 -8.85 -0.02
C GLU A 51 14.48 -8.31 -1.30
N LEU A 52 14.42 -7.01 -1.51
CA LEU A 52 15.02 -6.35 -2.66
C LEU A 52 16.22 -5.56 -2.14
N GLN A 53 17.44 -6.02 -2.43
CA GLN A 53 18.65 -5.22 -2.27
C GLN A 53 18.63 -4.07 -3.30
N TYR A 54 17.74 -3.10 -3.08
CA TYR A 54 17.48 -2.01 -3.99
C TYR A 54 18.31 -0.81 -3.57
N PRO A 55 19.21 -0.28 -4.42
CA PRO A 55 19.99 0.89 -4.06
C PRO A 55 19.07 2.12 -4.02
N GLY A 56 18.94 2.73 -2.85
CA GLY A 56 18.17 3.96 -2.62
C GLY A 56 16.81 3.74 -1.97
N GLN A 57 16.11 4.84 -1.70
CA GLN A 57 14.84 4.79 -0.97
C GLN A 57 13.67 4.42 -1.88
N ILE A 58 12.70 3.70 -1.33
CA ILE A 58 11.41 3.42 -1.95
C ILE A 58 10.35 3.99 -1.02
N LYS A 59 9.50 4.86 -1.56
CA LYS A 59 8.42 5.49 -0.81
C LYS A 59 7.20 4.58 -0.82
N VAL A 60 6.68 4.24 0.36
CA VAL A 60 5.44 3.46 0.49
C VAL A 60 4.32 4.40 0.94
N VAL A 61 3.21 4.40 0.21
CA VAL A 61 2.03 5.21 0.52
C VAL A 61 0.85 4.26 0.69
N VAL A 62 0.26 4.23 1.87
CA VAL A 62 -0.98 3.51 2.14
C VAL A 62 -2.15 4.47 1.99
N ILE A 63 -3.14 4.09 1.18
CA ILE A 63 -4.33 4.88 0.89
C ILE A 63 -5.53 4.11 1.39
N ARG A 64 -6.22 4.69 2.38
CA ARG A 64 -7.51 4.20 2.83
C ARG A 64 -8.59 4.92 2.04
N GLU A 65 -9.35 4.18 1.25
CA GLU A 65 -10.33 4.74 0.31
C GLU A 65 -11.74 4.23 0.66
N THR A 66 -12.64 5.17 0.91
CA THR A 66 -14.09 4.88 0.99
C THR A 66 -14.75 5.46 -0.26
N ARG A 67 -15.41 4.60 -1.04
CA ARG A 67 -16.17 5.01 -2.23
C ARG A 67 -17.67 4.96 -1.93
N ALA A 68 -18.33 6.10 -2.09
CA ALA A 68 -19.79 6.19 -2.13
C ALA A 68 -20.21 6.52 -3.57
N VAL A 69 -21.21 5.82 -4.09
CA VAL A 69 -21.67 5.96 -5.48
C VAL A 69 -23.20 6.01 -5.47
N ASP A 70 -23.75 7.06 -6.05
CA ASP A 70 -25.20 7.27 -6.21
C ASP A 70 -25.52 7.54 -7.68
N PHE A 71 -26.72 7.15 -8.10
CA PHE A 71 -27.21 7.39 -9.45
C PHE A 71 -28.46 8.26 -9.38
N ALA A 72 -28.42 9.41 -10.06
CA ALA A 72 -29.61 10.20 -10.35
C ALA A 72 -30.23 9.74 -11.67
N ARG A 73 -31.56 9.87 -11.79
CA ARG A 73 -32.29 9.61 -13.04
C ARG A 73 -32.90 10.90 -13.56
#